data_AF-A0A1G2YNG8-F1
#
_entry.id   AF-A0A1G2YNG8-F1
#
_cell.length_a   1.000
_cell.length_b   1.000
_cell.length_c   1.000
_cell.angle_alpha   90.00
_cell.angle_beta   90.00
_cell.angle_gamma   90.00
#
_symmetry.space_group_name_H-M   'P 1'
#
loop_
_entity.id
_entity.type
_entity.pdbx_description
1 polymer ?
#
loop_
_entity_poly.entity_id
_entity_poly.type
_entity_poly.pdbx_seq_one_letter_code
_entity_poly.pdbx_strand_id
1 'polypeptide(L)'
;MSSQSRQYSHTQELINNLPYIAMIMLGMAVLFLSINTLLWKWLTAVAYLIYGVAGVFWIILFLCPFCRYYDTNFCPCGYGQIAGKLRSRKLQNRESSQDCFNEKFKKHIPVIVPLWFIPVLVGVTVEFHTFSIGLLALLIVFAVDAFVLLPLFSTKHSCKECPQRDSCPWMKQRRTRGE
;
A
#
# COMPACT_ATOMS: atom_id res chain seq x y z
N MET A 1 0.16 -8.57 -28.46
CA MET A 1 0.88 -7.28 -28.45
C MET A 1 1.83 -7.29 -27.26
N SER A 2 3.14 -7.34 -27.49
CA SER A 2 4.13 -7.29 -26.41
C SER A 2 4.12 -5.88 -25.81
N SER A 3 3.64 -5.75 -24.57
CA SER A 3 3.84 -4.52 -23.81
C SER A 3 5.35 -4.33 -23.64
N GLN A 4 5.95 -3.34 -24.31
CA GLN A 4 7.32 -2.95 -24.04
C GLN A 4 7.42 -2.59 -22.55
N SER A 5 8.22 -3.36 -21.80
CA SER A 5 8.37 -3.16 -20.36
C SER A 5 9.19 -1.89 -20.11
N ARG A 6 8.51 -0.82 -19.70
CA ARG A 6 9.12 0.46 -19.34
C ARG A 6 9.96 0.30 -18.07
N GLN A 7 11.23 0.69 -18.12
CA GLN A 7 12.05 0.80 -16.92
C GLN A 7 11.63 2.05 -16.14
N TYR A 8 11.51 1.91 -14.83
CA TYR A 8 11.17 3.02 -13.94
C TYR A 8 12.44 3.60 -13.31
N SER A 9 12.53 4.93 -13.25
CA SER A 9 13.57 5.62 -12.49
C SER A 9 13.18 5.74 -11.01
N HIS A 10 14.16 5.94 -10.13
CA HIS A 10 13.88 6.16 -8.69
C HIS A 10 12.94 7.33 -8.42
N THR A 11 12.99 8.39 -9.25
CA THR A 11 12.03 9.50 -9.16
C THR A 11 10.61 9.05 -9.46
N GLN A 12 10.43 8.21 -10.48
CA GLN A 12 9.11 7.67 -10.82
C GLN A 12 8.62 6.69 -9.76
N GLU A 13 9.51 5.86 -9.20
CA GLU A 13 9.19 4.98 -8.08
C GLU A 13 8.71 5.80 -6.87
N LEU A 14 9.36 6.91 -6.55
CA LEU A 14 8.94 7.80 -5.48
C LEU A 14 7.56 8.41 -5.75
N ILE A 15 7.33 8.92 -6.96
CA ILE A 15 6.02 9.47 -7.38
C ILE A 15 4.94 8.40 -7.26
N ASN A 16 5.24 7.16 -7.65
CA ASN A 16 4.28 6.06 -7.60
C ASN A 16 3.95 5.60 -6.18
N ASN A 17 4.83 5.86 -5.22
CA ASN A 17 4.61 5.58 -3.80
C ASN A 17 4.07 6.80 -3.03
N LEU A 18 3.99 7.98 -3.65
CA LEU A 18 3.54 9.21 -3.00
C LEU A 18 2.16 9.10 -2.33
N PRO A 19 1.11 8.50 -2.96
CA PRO A 19 -0.18 8.33 -2.28
C PRO A 19 -0.08 7.45 -1.03
N TYR A 20 0.74 6.40 -1.06
CA TYR A 20 0.91 5.54 0.10
C TYR A 20 1.68 6.24 1.24
N ILE A 21 2.71 7.03 0.89
CA ILE A 21 3.44 7.86 1.86
C ILE A 21 2.50 8.91 2.46
N ALA A 22 1.72 9.60 1.63
CA ALA A 22 0.73 10.58 2.08
C ALA A 22 -0.28 9.95 3.05
N MET A 23 -0.82 8.78 2.72
CA MET A 23 -1.73 8.03 3.56
C MET A 23 -1.12 7.71 4.94
N ILE A 24 0.14 7.26 5.01
CA ILE A 24 0.79 6.99 6.29
C ILE A 24 0.96 8.28 7.10
N MET A 25 1.43 9.36 6.47
CA MET A 25 1.67 10.63 7.16
C MET A 25 0.36 11.28 7.64
N LEU A 26 -0.68 11.25 6.82
CA LEU A 26 -2.01 11.74 7.18
C LEU A 26 -2.62 10.88 8.29
N GLY A 27 -2.53 9.56 8.22
CA GLY A 27 -3.04 8.67 9.25
C GLY A 27 -2.34 8.86 10.60
N MET A 28 -1.01 9.04 10.58
CA MET A 28 -0.23 9.41 11.75
C MET A 28 -0.71 10.74 12.34
N ALA A 29 -0.92 11.76 11.49
CA ALA A 29 -1.40 13.06 11.92
C ALA A 29 -2.82 13.01 12.52
N VAL A 30 -3.72 12.21 11.95
CA VAL A 30 -5.06 11.97 12.51
C VAL A 30 -4.96 11.41 13.92
N LEU A 31 -4.23 10.30 14.09
CA LEU A 31 -4.05 9.67 15.41
C LEU A 31 -3.38 10.60 16.41
N PHE A 32 -2.41 11.40 15.95
CA PHE A 32 -1.73 12.40 16.77
C PHE A 32 -2.66 13.51 17.23
N LEU A 33 -3.68 13.89 16.46
CA LEU A 33 -4.66 14.90 16.85
C LEU A 33 -5.84 14.31 17.62
N SER A 34 -6.12 13.01 17.49
CA SER A 34 -7.25 12.36 18.15
C SER A 34 -7.02 12.03 19.64
N ILE A 35 -5.77 11.99 20.12
CA ILE A 35 -5.46 11.56 21.49
C ILE A 35 -4.95 12.74 22.32
N ASN A 36 -5.63 13.02 23.44
CA ASN A 36 -5.29 14.15 24.31
C ASN A 36 -4.09 13.88 25.22
N THR A 37 -3.86 12.62 25.61
CA THR A 37 -2.76 12.25 26.51
C THR A 37 -1.44 12.20 25.75
N LEU A 38 -0.48 13.04 26.14
CA LEU A 38 0.82 13.22 25.45
C LEU A 38 1.53 11.89 25.15
N LEU A 39 1.63 10.98 26.13
CA LEU A 39 2.29 9.69 25.96
C LEU A 39 1.58 8.81 24.91
N TRP A 40 0.26 8.63 25.04
CA TRP A 40 -0.54 7.79 24.15
C TRP A 40 -0.61 8.34 22.72
N LYS A 41 -0.65 9.66 22.59
CA LYS A 41 -0.61 10.38 21.32
C LYS A 41 0.65 10.06 20.52
N TRP A 42 1.83 10.17 21.14
CA TRP A 42 3.09 9.83 20.48
C TRP A 42 3.19 8.33 20.22
N LEU A 43 2.84 7.50 21.20
CA LEU A 43 2.93 6.05 21.08
C LEU A 43 2.10 5.53 19.90
N THR A 44 0.84 5.96 19.77
CA THR A 44 -0.04 5.52 18.68
C THR A 44 0.39 6.06 17.31
N ALA A 45 0.79 7.34 17.22
CA ALA A 45 1.28 7.94 15.98
C ALA A 45 2.54 7.23 15.48
N VAL A 46 3.51 6.98 16.36
CA VAL A 46 4.76 6.27 16.03
C VAL A 46 4.50 4.80 15.73
N ALA A 47 3.65 4.11 16.52
CA ALA A 47 3.29 2.73 16.25
C ALA A 47 2.60 2.57 14.89
N TYR A 48 1.73 3.50 14.51
CA TYR A 48 1.08 3.52 13.20
C TYR A 48 2.10 3.74 12.06
N LEU A 49 3.02 4.69 12.23
CA LEU A 49 4.11 4.91 11.27
C LEU A 49 4.98 3.66 11.08
N ILE A 50 5.41 3.04 12.19
CA ILE A 50 6.18 1.80 12.18
C ILE A 50 5.40 0.69 11.48
N TYR A 51 4.11 0.56 11.79
CA TYR A 51 3.25 -0.45 11.17
C TYR A 51 3.09 -0.23 9.65
N GLY A 52 2.99 1.03 9.20
CA GLY A 52 2.98 1.38 7.78
C GLY A 52 4.27 0.95 7.08
N VAL A 53 5.41 1.33 7.64
CA VAL A 53 6.74 0.96 7.11
C VAL A 53 6.91 -0.56 7.12
N ALA A 54 6.59 -1.22 8.23
CA ALA A 54 6.65 -2.68 8.35
C ALA A 54 5.74 -3.37 7.34
N GLY A 55 4.55 -2.81 7.05
CA GLY A 55 3.65 -3.29 6.01
C GLY A 55 4.28 -3.30 4.62
N VAL A 56 5.02 -2.24 4.25
CA VAL A 56 5.77 -2.20 2.99
C VAL A 56 6.83 -3.28 2.94
N PHE A 57 7.65 -3.40 4.00
CA PHE A 57 8.66 -4.45 4.07
C PHE A 57 8.04 -5.85 4.03
N TRP A 58 6.90 -6.03 4.67
CA TRP A 58 6.16 -7.28 4.64
C TRP A 58 5.77 -7.66 3.20
N ILE A 59 5.22 -6.72 2.44
CA ILE A 59 4.89 -6.93 1.03
C ILE A 59 6.15 -7.21 0.18
N ILE A 60 7.24 -6.47 0.41
CA ILE A 60 8.53 -6.69 -0.28
C ILE A 60 9.06 -8.12 -0.02
N LEU A 61 8.92 -8.65 1.19
CA LEU A 61 9.49 -9.95 1.57
C LEU A 61 8.59 -11.14 1.24
N PHE A 62 7.26 -10.97 1.35
CA PHE A 62 6.30 -12.09 1.26
C PHE A 62 5.45 -12.09 0.00
N LEU A 63 5.30 -10.96 -0.69
CA LEU A 63 4.51 -10.87 -1.92
C LEU A 63 5.37 -10.63 -3.16
N CYS A 64 6.28 -9.66 -3.12
CA CYS A 64 7.11 -9.30 -4.28
C CYS A 64 7.95 -10.45 -4.85
N PRO A 65 8.42 -11.46 -4.10
CA PRO A 65 9.06 -12.64 -4.69
C PRO A 65 8.12 -13.44 -5.60
N PHE A 66 6.81 -13.39 -5.44
CA PHE A 66 5.89 -14.12 -6.32
C PHE A 66 5.46 -13.26 -7.53
N CYS A 67 5.94 -12.02 -7.61
CA CYS A 67 5.65 -11.09 -8.69
C CYS A 67 6.55 -11.35 -9.91
N ARG A 68 6.01 -11.16 -11.11
CA ARG A 68 6.73 -11.32 -12.39
C ARG A 68 7.81 -10.25 -12.61
N TYR A 69 7.74 -9.13 -11.88
CA TYR A 69 8.76 -8.10 -11.85
C TYR A 69 9.78 -8.27 -10.72
N TYR A 70 9.80 -9.41 -10.04
CA TYR A 70 10.82 -9.72 -9.04
C TYR A 70 12.23 -9.62 -9.63
N ASP A 71 13.13 -8.96 -8.89
CA ASP A 71 14.53 -8.74 -9.29
C ASP A 71 14.67 -7.99 -10.63
N THR A 72 13.72 -7.07 -10.89
CA THR A 72 13.74 -6.18 -12.06
C THR A 72 13.42 -4.74 -11.67
N ASN A 73 13.82 -3.78 -12.52
CA ASN A 73 13.47 -2.36 -12.43
C ASN A 73 12.18 -2.00 -13.21
N PHE A 74 11.34 -3.00 -13.48
CA PHE A 74 10.08 -2.82 -14.20
C PHE A 74 8.88 -2.65 -13.25
N CYS A 75 9.01 -2.84 -11.92
CA CYS A 75 7.93 -2.49 -11.01
C CYS A 75 7.81 -0.96 -10.91
N PRO A 76 6.63 -0.38 -11.15
CA PRO A 76 6.38 1.05 -10.88
C PRO A 76 6.69 1.43 -9.42
N CYS A 77 6.59 0.46 -8.51
CA CYS A 77 6.79 0.60 -7.09
C CYS A 77 8.26 0.49 -6.63
N GLY A 78 9.17 -0.02 -7.47
CA GLY A 78 10.56 -0.36 -7.11
C GLY A 78 10.74 -1.59 -6.20
N TYR A 79 9.66 -2.09 -5.57
CA TYR A 79 9.73 -3.19 -4.60
C TYR A 79 10.29 -4.51 -5.17
N GLY A 80 10.11 -4.77 -6.47
CA GLY A 80 10.64 -5.96 -7.12
C GLY A 80 12.17 -6.03 -7.07
N GLN A 81 12.84 -4.90 -7.31
CA GLN A 81 14.29 -4.79 -7.23
C GLN A 81 14.80 -4.95 -5.79
N ILE A 82 14.11 -4.32 -4.83
CA ILE A 82 14.46 -4.44 -3.40
C ILE A 82 14.30 -5.88 -2.93
N ALA A 83 13.21 -6.55 -3.32
CA ALA A 83 12.97 -7.95 -3.00
C ALA A 83 14.06 -8.88 -3.56
N GLY A 84 14.57 -8.61 -4.77
CA GLY A 84 15.68 -9.35 -5.37
C GLY A 84 16.97 -9.28 -4.56
N LYS A 85 17.22 -8.11 -3.94
CA LYS A 85 18.38 -7.89 -3.06
C LYS A 85 18.21 -8.53 -1.68
N LEU A 86 17.00 -8.48 -1.11
CA LEU A 86 16.74 -8.97 0.26
C LEU A 86 16.50 -10.48 0.33
N ARG A 87 16.06 -11.11 -0.75
CA ARG A 87 15.74 -12.55 -0.78
C ARG A 87 16.31 -13.17 -2.04
N SER A 88 17.14 -14.19 -1.92
CA SER A 88 17.79 -14.83 -3.06
C SER A 88 16.83 -15.73 -3.86
N ARG A 89 16.91 -15.69 -5.20
CA ARG A 89 16.13 -16.49 -6.18
C ARG A 89 16.20 -18.01 -5.93
N LYS A 90 17.25 -18.51 -5.27
CA LYS A 90 17.44 -19.94 -4.91
C LYS A 90 16.39 -20.48 -3.92
N LEU A 91 15.88 -19.64 -3.01
CA LEU A 91 14.75 -19.97 -2.12
C LEU A 91 13.42 -20.02 -2.89
N GLN A 92 13.35 -19.29 -4.00
CA GLN A 92 12.16 -19.11 -4.81
C GLN A 92 11.88 -20.35 -5.67
N ASN A 93 12.89 -20.97 -6.30
CA ASN A 93 12.73 -22.20 -7.11
C ASN A 93 12.03 -23.37 -6.36
N ARG A 94 12.02 -23.35 -5.02
CA ARG A 94 11.35 -24.35 -4.17
C ARG A 94 9.86 -24.05 -3.93
N GLU A 95 9.43 -22.81 -4.15
CA GLU A 95 8.09 -22.25 -3.95
C GLU A 95 7.60 -21.52 -5.24
N SER A 96 8.25 -21.79 -6.37
CA SER A 96 8.18 -21.03 -7.63
C SER A 96 7.12 -21.59 -8.53
N SER A 97 5.91 -21.14 -8.34
CA SER A 97 5.11 -20.81 -9.51
C SER A 97 4.60 -19.38 -9.35
N GLN A 98 4.72 -18.61 -10.42
CA GLN A 98 4.01 -17.33 -10.55
C GLN A 98 2.49 -17.52 -10.33
N ASP A 99 2.02 -18.78 -10.43
CA ASP A 99 0.66 -19.23 -10.15
C ASP A 99 0.25 -19.01 -8.67
N CYS A 100 1.21 -19.03 -7.74
CA CYS A 100 0.94 -18.77 -6.32
C CYS A 100 0.78 -17.29 -5.96
N PHE A 101 1.01 -16.35 -6.90
CA PHE A 101 0.89 -14.92 -6.63
C PHE A 101 -0.48 -14.54 -6.05
N ASN A 102 -1.56 -15.06 -6.63
CA ASN A 102 -2.93 -14.78 -6.20
C ASN A 102 -3.17 -15.22 -4.75
N GLU A 103 -2.71 -16.42 -4.40
CA GLU A 103 -2.83 -16.97 -3.04
C GLU A 103 -2.06 -16.10 -2.04
N LYS A 104 -0.80 -15.79 -2.33
CA LYS A 104 0.04 -14.93 -1.47
C LYS A 104 -0.51 -13.52 -1.37
N PHE A 105 -1.04 -12.97 -2.45
CA PHE A 105 -1.69 -11.65 -2.48
C PHE A 105 -2.87 -11.62 -1.50
N LYS A 106 -3.81 -12.58 -1.61
CA LYS A 106 -4.96 -12.68 -0.71
C LYS A 106 -4.57 -12.92 0.74
N LYS A 107 -3.49 -13.66 0.99
CA LYS A 107 -3.00 -13.95 2.35
C LYS A 107 -2.34 -12.73 3.01
N HIS A 108 -1.57 -11.94 2.27
CA HIS A 108 -0.72 -10.90 2.85
C HIS A 108 -1.27 -9.47 2.71
N ILE A 109 -2.12 -9.17 1.73
CA ILE A 109 -2.74 -7.85 1.61
C ILE A 109 -3.63 -7.48 2.79
N PRO A 110 -4.42 -8.40 3.40
CA PRO A 110 -5.17 -8.08 4.61
C PRO A 110 -4.32 -7.55 5.77
N VAL A 111 -3.01 -7.83 5.78
CA VAL A 111 -2.08 -7.32 6.81
C VAL A 111 -1.90 -5.81 6.71
N ILE A 112 -2.04 -5.19 5.54
CA ILE A 112 -1.90 -3.73 5.37
C ILE A 112 -3.24 -2.99 5.38
N VAL A 113 -4.35 -3.70 5.26
CA VAL A 113 -5.70 -3.11 5.26
C VAL A 113 -6.03 -2.28 6.52
N PRO A 114 -5.60 -2.67 7.74
CA PRO A 114 -5.87 -1.86 8.93
C PRO A 114 -5.30 -0.44 8.87
N LEU A 115 -4.25 -0.19 8.07
CA LEU A 115 -3.74 1.17 7.86
C LEU A 115 -4.81 2.11 7.29
N TRP A 116 -5.75 1.61 6.49
CA TRP A 116 -6.80 2.44 5.89
C TRP A 116 -7.91 2.76 6.88
N PHE A 117 -8.23 1.83 7.77
CA PHE A 117 -9.41 1.93 8.62
C PHE A 117 -9.11 2.49 10.01
N ILE A 118 -7.95 2.20 10.59
CA ILE A 118 -7.63 2.63 11.96
C ILE A 118 -7.72 4.15 12.13
N PRO A 119 -7.10 5.00 11.28
CA PRO A 119 -7.19 6.45 11.44
C PRO A 119 -8.61 6.98 11.30
N VAL A 120 -9.41 6.43 10.37
CA VAL A 120 -10.81 6.82 10.19
C VAL A 120 -11.63 6.46 11.42
N LEU A 121 -11.54 5.21 11.89
CA LEU A 121 -12.35 4.75 13.02
C LEU A 121 -12.03 5.55 14.29
N VAL A 122 -10.75 5.75 14.58
CA VAL A 122 -10.31 6.52 15.75
C VAL A 122 -10.69 7.99 15.60
N GLY A 123 -10.35 8.60 14.47
CA GLY A 123 -10.60 10.03 14.26
C GLY A 123 -12.08 10.37 14.21
N VAL A 124 -12.91 9.58 13.54
CA VAL A 124 -14.37 9.78 13.51
C VAL A 124 -14.97 9.65 14.91
N THR A 125 -14.55 8.63 15.68
CA THR A 125 -15.05 8.45 17.06
C THR A 125 -14.73 9.68 17.93
N VAL A 126 -13.51 10.20 17.85
CA VAL A 126 -13.11 11.38 18.63
C VAL A 126 -13.78 12.67 18.12
N GLU A 127 -13.91 12.81 16.80
CA GLU A 127 -14.56 13.96 16.17
C GLU A 127 -16.03 14.08 16.60
N PHE A 128 -16.75 12.95 16.74
CA PHE A 128 -18.12 12.95 17.27
C PHE A 128 -18.25 13.49 18.70
N HIS A 129 -17.20 13.40 19.51
CA HIS A 129 -17.21 13.86 20.90
C HIS A 129 -16.67 15.28 21.09
N THR A 130 -15.78 15.73 20.20
CA THR A 130 -15.00 16.98 20.41
C THR A 130 -15.22 18.04 19.34
N PHE A 131 -15.74 17.65 18.16
CA PHE A 131 -16.01 18.48 16.99
C PHE A 131 -14.91 19.53 16.70
N SER A 132 -13.87 19.10 15.98
CA SER A 132 -12.71 19.91 15.62
C SER A 132 -12.60 20.04 14.11
N ILE A 133 -12.78 21.26 13.60
CA ILE A 133 -12.65 21.55 12.16
C ILE A 133 -11.31 21.04 11.59
N GLY A 134 -10.23 21.14 12.37
CA GLY A 134 -8.91 20.66 11.95
C GLY A 134 -8.85 19.14 11.78
N LEU A 135 -9.41 18.39 12.73
CA LEU A 135 -9.46 16.92 12.66
C LEU A 135 -10.43 16.46 11.56
N LEU A 136 -11.57 17.12 11.41
CA LEU A 136 -12.52 16.87 10.32
C LEU A 136 -11.89 17.07 8.94
N ALA A 137 -11.21 18.20 8.72
CA ALA A 137 -10.52 18.47 7.46
C ALA A 137 -9.46 17.41 7.16
N LEU A 138 -8.69 17.02 8.18
CA LEU A 138 -7.65 15.99 8.05
C LEU A 138 -8.24 14.60 7.73
N LEU A 139 -9.36 14.24 8.36
CA LEU A 139 -10.10 13.01 8.08
C LEU A 139 -10.63 12.96 6.65
N ILE A 140 -11.18 14.06 6.15
CA ILE A 140 -11.65 14.16 4.75
C ILE A 140 -10.47 13.95 3.80
N VAL A 141 -9.36 14.66 4.01
CA VAL A 141 -8.16 14.54 3.16
C VAL A 141 -7.60 13.12 3.21
N PHE A 142 -7.50 12.52 4.40
CA PHE A 142 -7.08 11.13 4.57
C PHE A 142 -8.01 10.16 3.82
N ALA A 143 -9.34 10.31 3.97
CA ALA A 143 -10.30 9.41 3.34
C ALA A 143 -10.25 9.50 1.81
N VAL A 144 -10.12 10.73 1.26
CA VAL A 144 -9.94 10.94 -0.18
C VAL A 144 -8.64 10.28 -0.65
N ASP A 145 -7.54 10.46 0.06
CA ASP A 145 -6.27 9.84 -0.32
C ASP A 145 -6.32 8.31 -0.27
N ALA A 146 -6.72 7.74 0.88
CA ALA A 146 -6.72 6.30 1.13
C ALA A 146 -7.72 5.52 0.27
N PHE A 147 -8.93 6.05 0.06
CA PHE A 147 -10.02 5.33 -0.61
C PHE A 147 -10.27 5.76 -2.04
N VAL A 148 -9.75 6.93 -2.48
CA VAL A 148 -9.95 7.43 -3.84
C VAL A 148 -8.63 7.55 -4.58
N LEU A 149 -7.70 8.38 -4.11
CA LEU A 149 -6.45 8.65 -4.84
C LEU A 149 -5.58 7.40 -4.97
N LEU A 150 -5.33 6.69 -3.87
CA LEU A 150 -4.46 5.51 -3.87
C LEU A 150 -5.04 4.37 -4.74
N PRO A 151 -6.33 4.00 -4.66
CA PRO A 151 -6.91 3.01 -5.57
C PRO A 151 -6.92 3.49 -7.02
N LEU A 152 -7.21 4.76 -7.30
CA LEU A 152 -7.19 5.28 -8.67
C LEU A 152 -5.77 5.27 -9.25
N PHE A 153 -4.79 5.74 -8.49
CA PHE A 153 -3.40 5.82 -8.91
C PHE A 153 -2.83 4.41 -9.14
N SER A 154 -3.06 3.49 -8.20
CA SER A 154 -2.60 2.10 -8.34
C SER A 154 -3.23 1.42 -9.56
N THR A 155 -4.54 1.58 -9.79
CA THR A 155 -5.23 0.85 -10.86
C THR A 155 -5.07 1.47 -12.24
N LYS A 156 -4.94 2.80 -12.36
CA LYS A 156 -4.87 3.50 -13.66
C LYS A 156 -3.44 3.73 -14.14
N HIS A 157 -2.48 3.93 -13.23
CA HIS A 157 -1.10 4.24 -13.60
C HIS A 157 -0.18 3.04 -13.35
N SER A 158 -0.12 2.52 -12.12
CA SER A 158 0.86 1.50 -11.76
C SER A 158 0.52 0.09 -12.25
N CYS A 159 -0.71 -0.38 -12.01
CA CYS A 159 -1.12 -1.76 -12.29
C CYS A 159 -1.67 -1.96 -13.71
N LYS A 160 -1.85 -0.90 -14.50
CA LYS A 160 -2.42 -0.98 -15.86
C LYS A 160 -1.53 -1.79 -16.80
N GLU A 161 -0.22 -1.63 -16.68
CA GLU A 161 0.81 -2.26 -17.51
C GLU A 161 1.41 -3.52 -16.87
N CYS A 162 0.90 -3.94 -15.70
CA CYS A 162 1.42 -5.11 -15.02
C CYS A 162 1.10 -6.40 -15.81
N PRO A 163 2.08 -7.27 -16.11
CA PRO A 163 1.89 -8.50 -16.86
C PRO A 163 1.14 -9.58 -16.08
N GLN A 164 0.93 -9.37 -14.77
CA GLN A 164 0.09 -10.21 -13.90
C GLN A 164 -1.26 -9.53 -13.57
N ARG A 165 -1.65 -8.49 -14.31
CA ARG A 165 -2.91 -7.76 -14.08
C ARG A 165 -4.12 -8.68 -14.10
N ASP A 166 -4.20 -9.59 -15.07
CA ASP A 166 -5.39 -10.45 -15.25
C ASP A 166 -5.54 -11.52 -14.15
N SER A 167 -4.43 -11.91 -13.51
CA SER A 167 -4.43 -12.85 -12.38
C SER A 167 -4.45 -12.15 -11.02
N CYS A 168 -4.32 -10.82 -10.98
CA CYS A 168 -4.29 -10.03 -9.75
C CYS A 168 -5.70 -9.84 -9.16
N PRO A 169 -5.95 -10.28 -7.90
CA PRO A 169 -7.25 -10.11 -7.24
C PRO A 169 -7.76 -8.68 -7.21
N TRP A 170 -6.84 -7.73 -6.99
CA TRP A 170 -7.14 -6.29 -6.92
C TRP A 170 -7.68 -5.73 -8.24
N MET A 171 -7.13 -6.19 -9.37
CA MET A 171 -7.55 -5.73 -10.70
C MET A 171 -8.76 -6.52 -11.22
N LYS A 172 -8.83 -7.82 -10.93
CA LYS A 172 -9.92 -8.71 -11.38
C LYS A 172 -11.28 -8.29 -10.81
N GLN A 173 -11.35 -7.93 -9.52
CA GLN A 173 -12.61 -7.52 -8.88
C GLN A 173 -13.20 -6.22 -9.45
N ARG A 174 -12.37 -5.33 -10.01
CA ARG A 174 -12.85 -4.07 -10.59
C ARG A 174 -13.52 -4.25 -11.94
N ARG A 175 -13.06 -5.22 -12.75
CA ARG A 175 -13.67 -5.54 -14.06
C ARG A 175 -15.10 -6.02 -13.87
N THR A 176 -15.33 -6.93 -12.92
CA THR A 176 -16.66 -7.47 -12.59
C THR A 176 -17.60 -6.48 -11.91
N ARG A 177 -17.14 -5.30 -11.48
CA ARG A 177 -17.96 -4.28 -10.81
C ARG A 177 -18.25 -3.08 -11.73
N GLY A 178 -17.68 -3.06 -12.93
CA GLY A 178 -17.90 -2.03 -13.96
C GLY A 178 -18.46 -2.57 -15.29
N GLU A 179 -18.78 -3.87 -15.31
CA GLU A 179 -19.72 -4.52 -16.24
C GLU A 179 -21.08 -4.61 -15.56
#